data_AF-A0A7C2LJZ6-F1
#
_entry.id   AF-A0A7C2LJZ6-F1
#
_cell.length_a   1.000
_cell.length_b   1.000
_cell.length_c   1.000
_cell.angle_alpha   90.00
_cell.angle_beta   90.00
_cell.angle_gamma   90.00
#
_symmetry.space_group_name_H-M   'P 1'
#
loop_
_entity.id
_entity.type
_entity.pdbx_description
1 polymer ?
#
loop_
_entity_poly.entity_id
_entity_poly.type
_entity_poly.pdbx_seq_one_letter_code
_entity_poly.pdbx_strand_id
1 'polypeptide(L)' 'MISRFINRENEISLLEEEWKKENGKLIVLYGRRRIGKTRLLMEFTKDRKGVFYIAEDSSARIQING' A
#
# COMPACT_ATOMS: atom_id res chain seq x y z
N MET A 1 7.03 -18.19 -7.05
CA MET A 1 5.72 -18.76 -6.66
C MET A 1 4.97 -17.69 -5.88
N ILE A 2 3.86 -17.17 -6.40
CA ILE A 2 3.03 -16.21 -5.65
C ILE A 2 2.35 -17.02 -4.54
N SER A 3 2.86 -16.91 -3.31
CA SER A 3 2.24 -17.52 -2.13
C SER A 3 0.85 -16.91 -1.92
N ARG A 4 -0.15 -17.75 -1.64
CA ARG A 4 -1.53 -17.35 -1.34
C ARG A 4 -1.54 -16.30 -0.22
N PHE A 5 -2.31 -15.21 -0.40
CA PHE A 5 -2.54 -14.24 0.68
C PHE A 5 -3.54 -14.84 1.68
N ILE A 6 -3.17 -14.86 2.96
CA ILE A 6 -3.93 -15.50 4.04
C ILE A 6 -4.03 -14.50 5.19
N ASN A 7 -5.19 -14.47 5.86
CA ASN A 7 -5.51 -13.53 6.95
C ASN A 7 -5.64 -12.08 6.42
N ARG A 8 -5.77 -11.12 7.36
CA ARG A 8 -5.90 -9.68 7.11
C ARG A 8 -7.24 -9.26 6.50
N GLU A 9 -8.28 -10.05 6.71
CA GLU A 9 -9.63 -9.80 6.20
C GLU A 9 -10.19 -8.47 6.73
N ASN A 10 -9.91 -8.14 7.99
CA ASN A 10 -10.34 -6.90 8.62
C ASN A 10 -9.63 -5.68 8.02
N GLU A 11 -8.30 -5.76 7.83
CA GLU A 11 -7.53 -4.68 7.23
C GLU A 11 -7.89 -4.46 5.76
N ILE A 12 -8.12 -5.54 4.99
CA ILE A 12 -8.62 -5.43 3.62
C ILE A 12 -10.00 -4.78 3.60
N SER A 13 -10.94 -5.24 4.44
CA SER A 13 -12.30 -4.69 4.49
C SER A 13 -12.30 -3.20 4.83
N LEU A 14 -11.46 -2.76 5.77
CA LEU A 14 -11.29 -1.35 6.10
C LEU A 14 -10.83 -0.53 4.89
N LEU A 15 -9.81 -1.01 4.16
CA LEU A 15 -9.30 -0.33 2.98
C LEU A 15 -10.34 -0.29 1.84
N GLU A 16 -11.12 -1.35 1.67
CA GLU A 16 -12.23 -1.45 0.72
C GLU A 16 -13.35 -0.45 1.02
N GLU A 17 -13.76 -0.39 2.28
CA GLU A 17 -14.80 0.53 2.74
C GLU A 17 -14.39 1.99 2.57
N GLU A 18 -13.16 2.34 2.92
CA GLU A 18 -12.65 3.70 2.74
C GLU A 18 -12.53 4.08 1.25
N TRP A 19 -12.15 3.13 0.39
CA TRP A 19 -12.05 3.37 -1.06
C TRP A 19 -13.38 3.66 -1.73
N LYS A 20 -14.48 3.08 -1.24
CA LYS A 20 -15.82 3.26 -1.82
C LYS A 20 -16.47 4.61 -1.47
N LYS A 21 -15.91 5.35 -0.51
CA LYS A 21 -16.44 6.65 -0.09
C LYS A 21 -16.06 7.72 -1.12
N GLU A 22 -16.96 8.69 -1.36
CA GLU A 22 -16.77 9.71 -2.40
C GLU A 22 -15.66 10.73 -2.11
N ASN A 23 -15.19 10.81 -0.87
CA ASN A 23 -14.19 11.79 -0.44
C ASN A 23 -12.77 11.20 -0.44
N GLY A 24 -11.79 11.99 -0.87
CA GLY A 24 -10.38 11.62 -0.79
C GLY A 24 -9.95 11.25 0.63
N LYS A 25 -9.17 10.17 0.76
CA LYS A 25 -8.67 9.64 2.03
C LYS A 25 -7.16 9.56 2.03
N LEU A 26 -6.56 9.92 3.16
CA LEU A 26 -5.16 9.65 3.46
C LEU A 26 -5.10 8.56 4.53
N ILE A 27 -4.56 7.39 4.18
CA ILE A 27 -4.42 6.26 5.09
C ILE A 27 -2.94 6.04 5.37
N VAL A 28 -2.57 6.05 6.65
CA VAL A 28 -1.19 5.78 7.11
C VAL A 28 -1.13 4.37 7.69
N LEU A 29 -0.47 3.45 6.98
CA LEU A 29 -0.26 2.08 7.43
C LEU A 29 1.09 1.95 8.17
N TYR A 30 1.04 1.75 9.48
CA TYR A 30 2.23 1.63 10.33
C TYR A 30 2.30 0.27 11.05
N GLY A 31 3.48 -0.05 11.62
CA GLY A 31 3.71 -1.29 12.35
C GLY A 31 5.14 -1.83 12.22
N ARG A 32 5.45 -2.93 12.91
CA ARG A 32 6.81 -3.52 12.94
C ARG A 32 7.37 -3.86 11.55
N ARG A 33 8.70 -3.84 11.42
CA ARG A 33 9.39 -4.25 10.18
C ARG A 33 9.07 -5.72 9.87
N ARG A 34 8.84 -6.03 8.59
CA ARG A 34 8.53 -7.38 8.06
C ARG A 34 7.18 -8.01 8.47
N ILE A 35 6.22 -7.24 8.98
CA ILE A 35 4.88 -7.76 9.34
C ILE A 35 3.92 -7.93 8.14
N GLY A 36 4.37 -7.63 6.91
CA GLY A 36 3.57 -7.80 5.70
C GLY A 36 2.80 -6.57 5.20
N LYS A 37 3.09 -5.36 5.69
CA LYS A 37 2.41 -4.11 5.27
C LYS A 37 2.44 -3.90 3.74
N THR A 38 3.61 -4.02 3.12
CA THR A 38 3.75 -3.91 1.67
C THR A 38 2.91 -4.95 0.93
N ARG A 39 2.87 -6.19 1.44
CA ARG A 39 2.08 -7.25 0.84
C ARG A 39 0.57 -6.99 0.96
N LEU A 40 0.10 -6.45 2.09
CA LEU A 40 -1.29 -6.01 2.27
C LEU A 40 -1.67 -4.95 1.23
N LEU A 41 -0.83 -3.93 1.04
CA LEU A 41 -1.08 -2.89 0.04
C LEU A 41 -1.09 -3.45 -1.38
N MET A 42 -0.13 -4.30 -1.73
CA MET A 42 -0.09 -4.94 -3.05
C MET A 42 -1.33 -5.79 -3.34
N GLU A 43 -1.82 -6.52 -2.33
CA GLU A 43 -3.04 -7.30 -2.46
C GLU A 43 -4.26 -6.39 -2.65
N PHE A 44 -4.40 -5.37 -1.81
CA PHE A 44 -5.47 -4.37 -1.92
C PHE A 44 -5.49 -3.67 -3.29
N THR A 45 -4.32 -3.30 -3.83
CA THR A 45 -4.23 -2.55 -5.09
C THR A 45 -4.22 -3.40 -6.36
N LYS A 46 -4.25 -4.73 -6.26
CA LYS A 46 -3.99 -5.64 -7.38
C LYS A 46 -4.87 -5.38 -8.62
N ASP A 47 -6.14 -5.10 -8.41
CA ASP A 47 -7.13 -4.92 -9.47
C ASP A 47 -7.65 -3.48 -9.56
N ARG A 48 -6.80 -2.51 -9.16
CA ARG A 48 -7.17 -1.09 -9.07
C ARG A 48 -6.24 -0.22 -9.91
N LYS A 49 -6.83 0.81 -10.51
CA LYS A 49 -6.04 1.88 -11.13
C LYS A 49 -5.39 2.72 -10.03
N GLY A 50 -4.07 2.77 -10.01
CA GLY A 50 -3.31 3.53 -9.03
C GLY A 50 -1.82 3.50 -9.31
N VAL A 51 -1.07 4.28 -8.54
CA VAL A 51 0.40 4.31 -8.59
C VAL A 51 0.92 3.71 -7.30
N PHE A 52 1.82 2.73 -7.41
CA PHE A 52 2.58 2.21 -6.29
C PHE A 52 4.00 2.78 -6.37
N TYR A 53 4.40 3.53 -5.34
CA TYR A 53 5.71 4.15 -5.26
C TYR A 53 6.41 3.75 -3.97
N ILE A 54 7.67 3.32 -4.10
CA ILE A 54 8.58 3.10 -2.97
C ILE A 54 9.50 4.31 -2.93
N ALA A 55 9.34 5.16 -1.91
CA ALA A 55 10.32 6.20 -1.64
C ALA A 55 11.61 5.55 -1.15
N GLU A 56 12.60 5.48 -2.02
CA GLU A 56 13.97 5.14 -1.61
C GLU A 56 14.62 6.38 -0.99
N ASP A 57 15.34 6.17 0.11
CA ASP A 57 16.20 7.18 0.73
C ASP A 57 17.43 7.39 -0.15
N SER A 58 17.21 8.08 -1.26
CA SER A 58 18.23 8.51 -2.20
C SER A 58 18.50 9.99 -1.94
N SER A 59 19.77 10.39 -2.03
CA SER A 59 20.16 11.79 -1.78
C SER A 59 19.31 12.72 -2.66
N ALA A 60 18.82 13.84 -2.09
CA ALA A 60 17.96 14.80 -2.80
C ALA A 60 18.49 15.25 -4.17
N ARG A 61 19.82 15.21 -4.38
CA ARG A 61 20.48 15.51 -5.66
C ARG A 61 20.12 14.55 -6.80
N ILE A 62 19.74 13.31 -6.51
CA ILE A 62 19.37 12.29 -7.51
C ILE A 62 17.88 12.43 -7.90
N GLN A 63 17.04 12.97 -7.01
CA GLN A 63 15.59 13.07 -7.24
C GLN A 63 15.15 14.26 -8.11
N ILE A 64 15.96 15.33 -8.20
CA ILE A 64 15.55 16.60 -8.83
C ILE A 64 15.93 16.67 -10.33
N ASN A 65 16.79 15.78 -10.83
CA ASN A 65 17.32 15.83 -12.21
C ASN A 65 17.04 14.55 -13.03
N GLY A 66 15.96 13.83 -12.72
CA GLY A 66 15.51 12.65 -13.48
C GLY A 66 14.56 13.00 -14.60
#